data_AF-A0A963V923-F1
#
_entry.id   AF-A0A963V923-F1
#
_cell.length_a   1.000
_cell.length_b   1.000
_cell.length_c   1.000
_cell.angle_alpha   90.00
_cell.angle_beta   90.00
_cell.angle_gamma   90.00
#
_symmetry.space_group_name_H-M   'P 1'
#
loop_
_entity.id
_entity.type
_entity.pdbx_description
1 polymer ?
#
loop_
_entity_poly.entity_id
_entity_poly.type
_entity_poly.pdbx_seq_one_letter_code
_entity_poly.pdbx_strand_id
1 'polypeptide(L)'
;FTEVGYVGRDVEQIIRDLTDAAMIETRERMREEVKARAHKAAEERVIEAIAGPDAREQTREMFRARLKKGELDDTVIELELAEPAPQMPFEMPGQPGMGMMNLGDLFGKAFGGRRTRKKLTVAESYEVLISDEADKLLDDEQVKQAALEAVQENGIVFLDEIDKICARAETRGADVSREGVQRDLLPLIEGTTVSTKYGPVKTDHILFIASGAFHIAKPSDLLPELQGRLPIRV
;
A
#
# COMPACT_ATOMS: atom_id res chain seq x y z
N PHE A 1 19.62 -10.82 -0.08
CA PHE A 1 20.72 -9.91 -0.48
C PHE A 1 22.09 -10.58 -0.62
N THR A 2 22.23 -11.91 -0.45
CA THR A 2 23.53 -12.59 -0.34
C THR A 2 23.84 -13.63 -1.43
N GLU A 3 22.99 -13.81 -2.44
CA GLU A 3 23.24 -14.80 -3.50
C GLU A 3 24.08 -14.20 -4.64
N VAL A 4 25.06 -14.96 -5.13
CA VAL A 4 25.93 -14.60 -6.26
C VAL A 4 25.07 -14.46 -7.51
N GLY A 5 24.67 -13.22 -7.82
CA GLY A 5 23.65 -12.90 -8.82
C GLY A 5 22.69 -11.78 -8.40
N TYR A 6 22.70 -11.35 -7.13
CA TYR A 6 21.91 -10.23 -6.60
C TYR A 6 22.42 -8.84 -7.03
N VAL A 7 22.77 -8.68 -8.31
CA VAL A 7 22.88 -7.34 -8.91
C VAL A 7 21.45 -6.83 -9.11
N GLY A 8 20.89 -6.10 -8.13
CA GLY A 8 19.66 -5.32 -8.39
C GLY A 8 18.56 -5.26 -7.31
N ARG A 9 18.73 -5.81 -6.09
CA ARG A 9 17.85 -5.43 -4.96
C ARG A 9 18.63 -4.62 -3.95
N ASP A 10 18.52 -3.32 -4.12
CA ASP A 10 18.91 -2.25 -3.22
C ASP A 10 18.25 -2.46 -1.84
N VAL A 11 19.03 -2.39 -0.75
CA VAL A 11 18.53 -2.51 0.63
C VAL A 11 17.48 -1.45 0.96
N GLU A 12 17.50 -0.31 0.26
CA GLU A 12 16.45 0.71 0.36
C GLU A 12 15.06 0.18 0.01
N GLN A 13 14.97 -0.95 -0.72
CA GLN A 13 13.69 -1.61 -1.00
C GLN A 13 12.92 -1.95 0.29
N ILE A 14 13.62 -2.22 1.41
CA ILE A 14 12.99 -2.44 2.72
C ILE A 14 12.11 -1.25 3.10
N ILE A 15 12.61 -0.02 2.92
CA ILE A 15 11.86 1.20 3.25
C ILE A 15 10.77 1.46 2.22
N ARG A 16 11.02 1.17 0.93
CA ARG A 16 9.99 1.30 -0.12
C ARG A 16 8.82 0.35 0.12
N ASP A 17 9.09 -0.90 0.50
CA ASP A 17 8.06 -1.90 0.84
C ASP A 17 7.30 -1.52 2.12
N LEU A 18 8.00 -1.03 3.15
CA LEU A 18 7.37 -0.50 4.36
C LEU A 18 6.43 0.68 4.04
N THR A 19 6.84 1.56 3.13
CA THR A 19 6.02 2.70 2.70
C THR A 19 4.80 2.24 1.89
N ASP A 20 4.95 1.24 1.02
CA ASP A 20 3.83 0.62 0.30
C ASP A 20 2.80 0.03 1.27
N ALA A 21 3.25 -0.68 2.31
CA ALA A 21 2.38 -1.23 3.35
C ALA A 21 1.66 -0.13 4.13
N ALA A 22 2.38 0.91 4.57
CA ALA A 22 1.79 2.02 5.31
C ALA A 22 0.77 2.81 4.49
N MET A 23 0.93 2.91 3.17
CA MET A 23 -0.06 3.53 2.28
C MET A 23 -1.37 2.75 2.24
N ILE A 24 -1.31 1.42 2.23
CA ILE A 24 -2.50 0.56 2.26
C ILE A 24 -3.21 0.73 3.61
N GLU A 25 -2.48 0.57 4.71
CA GLU A 25 -3.03 0.68 6.07
C GLU A 25 -3.63 2.06 6.34
N THR A 26 -2.93 3.12 5.95
CA THR A 26 -3.40 4.50 6.14
C THR A 26 -4.66 4.76 5.34
N ARG A 27 -4.72 4.30 4.09
CA ARG A 27 -5.93 4.44 3.25
C ARG A 27 -7.11 3.69 3.87
N GLU A 28 -6.90 2.45 4.33
CA GLU A 28 -7.95 1.66 4.98
C GLU A 28 -8.48 2.35 6.25
N ARG A 29 -7.57 2.84 7.12
CA ARG A 29 -7.95 3.61 8.31
C ARG A 29 -8.77 4.84 7.95
N MET A 30 -8.33 5.63 6.97
CA MET A 30 -9.05 6.84 6.56
C MET A 30 -10.39 6.53 5.87
N ARG A 31 -10.51 5.40 5.15
CA ARG A 31 -11.80 4.93 4.61
C ARG A 31 -12.80 4.67 5.74
N GLU A 32 -12.36 4.03 6.81
CA GLU A 32 -13.22 3.78 7.98
C GLU A 32 -13.66 5.09 8.66
N GLU A 33 -12.79 6.11 8.73
CA GLU A 33 -13.13 7.43 9.28
C GLU A 33 -14.23 8.15 8.46
N VAL A 34 -14.29 7.91 7.14
CA VAL A 34 -15.30 8.53 6.26
C VAL A 34 -16.52 7.64 5.99
N LYS A 35 -16.53 6.40 6.52
CA LYS A 35 -17.55 5.38 6.23
C LYS A 35 -18.99 5.84 6.45
N ALA A 36 -19.25 6.59 7.52
CA ALA A 36 -20.61 7.09 7.79
C ALA A 36 -21.08 8.10 6.73
N ARG A 37 -20.16 8.96 6.24
CA ARG A 37 -20.44 9.90 5.15
C ARG A 37 -20.59 9.18 3.82
N ALA A 38 -19.74 8.19 3.56
CA ALA A 38 -19.80 7.34 2.38
C ALA A 38 -21.13 6.55 2.33
N HIS A 39 -21.60 6.01 3.45
CA HIS A 39 -22.89 5.32 3.55
C HIS A 39 -24.06 6.22 3.17
N LYS A 40 -24.09 7.46 3.68
CA LYS A 40 -25.12 8.43 3.33
C LYS A 40 -25.07 8.79 1.84
N ALA A 41 -23.88 8.99 1.27
CA ALA A 41 -23.73 9.28 -0.15
C ALA A 41 -24.17 8.09 -1.04
N ALA A 42 -23.85 6.86 -0.62
CA ALA A 42 -24.27 5.64 -1.30
C ALA A 42 -25.81 5.49 -1.27
N GLU A 43 -26.46 5.74 -0.13
CA GLU A 43 -27.92 5.77 -0.02
C GLU A 43 -28.56 6.76 -1.01
N GLU A 44 -28.05 7.99 -1.08
CA GLU A 44 -28.58 9.00 -2.00
C GLU A 44 -28.44 8.56 -3.46
N ARG A 45 -27.33 7.90 -3.81
CA ARG A 45 -27.09 7.40 -5.16
C ARG A 45 -28.01 6.24 -5.54
N VAL A 46 -28.33 5.36 -4.59
CA VAL A 46 -29.36 4.32 -4.77
C VAL A 46 -30.73 4.96 -4.97
N ILE A 47 -31.09 5.94 -4.14
CA ILE A 47 -32.37 6.65 -4.25
C ILE A 47 -32.49 7.36 -5.61
N GLU A 48 -31.41 8.00 -6.07
CA GLU A 48 -31.37 8.65 -7.38
C GLU A 48 -31.55 7.64 -8.52
N ALA A 49 -30.94 6.46 -8.42
CA ALA A 49 -31.09 5.40 -9.42
C ALA A 49 -32.53 4.83 -9.49
N ILE A 50 -33.23 4.77 -8.34
CA ILE A 50 -34.61 4.23 -8.28
C ILE A 50 -35.65 5.30 -8.63
N ALA A 51 -35.53 6.49 -8.07
CA ALA A 51 -36.51 7.56 -8.21
C ALA A 51 -36.31 8.36 -9.50
N GLY A 52 -35.10 8.36 -10.04
CA GLY A 52 -34.66 9.22 -11.13
C GLY A 52 -34.07 10.55 -10.62
N PRO A 53 -33.18 11.18 -11.41
CA PRO A 53 -32.50 12.42 -11.02
C PRO A 53 -33.46 13.59 -10.77
N ASP A 54 -34.57 13.65 -11.51
CA ASP A 54 -35.56 14.74 -11.41
C ASP A 54 -36.69 14.44 -10.40
N ALA A 55 -36.56 13.39 -9.58
CA ALA A 55 -37.55 13.06 -8.57
C ALA A 55 -37.72 14.18 -7.54
N ARG A 56 -38.98 14.53 -7.24
CA ARG A 56 -39.32 15.48 -6.16
C ARG A 56 -38.82 14.96 -4.81
N GLU A 57 -38.48 15.87 -3.90
CA GLU A 57 -37.95 15.50 -2.57
C GLU A 57 -38.90 14.56 -1.80
N GLN A 58 -40.21 14.78 -1.89
CA GLN A 58 -41.20 13.90 -1.26
C GLN A 58 -41.12 12.44 -1.76
N THR A 59 -40.85 12.25 -3.06
CA THR A 59 -40.65 10.93 -3.65
C THR A 59 -39.35 10.30 -3.15
N ARG A 60 -38.27 11.09 -3.06
CA ARG A 60 -36.97 10.64 -2.51
C ARG A 60 -37.09 10.23 -1.05
N GLU A 61 -37.79 11.01 -0.22
CA GLU A 61 -38.04 10.67 1.18
C GLU A 61 -38.84 9.37 1.35
N MET A 62 -39.85 9.13 0.49
CA MET A 62 -40.59 7.88 0.48
C MET A 62 -39.68 6.69 0.18
N PHE A 63 -38.84 6.78 -0.86
CA PHE A 63 -37.88 5.72 -1.18
C PHE A 63 -36.83 5.53 -0.08
N ARG A 64 -36.32 6.63 0.51
CA ARG A 64 -35.41 6.58 1.66
C ARG A 64 -36.02 5.83 2.85
N ALA A 65 -37.31 6.03 3.12
CA ALA A 65 -38.02 5.31 4.18
C ALA A 65 -38.20 3.81 3.86
N ARG A 66 -38.49 3.45 2.60
CA ARG A 66 -38.60 2.05 2.17
C ARG A 66 -37.25 1.33 2.17
N LEU A 67 -36.20 2.04 1.76
CA LEU A 67 -34.82 1.56 1.77
C LEU A 67 -34.36 1.19 3.19
N LYS A 68 -34.62 2.08 4.17
CA LYS A 68 -34.32 1.80 5.58
C LYS A 68 -35.09 0.62 6.18
N LYS A 69 -36.20 0.22 5.57
CA LYS A 69 -37.00 -0.93 5.98
C LYS A 69 -36.59 -2.23 5.29
N GLY A 70 -35.62 -2.19 4.36
CA GLY A 70 -35.22 -3.36 3.55
C GLY A 70 -36.23 -3.74 2.47
N GLU A 71 -37.22 -2.87 2.18
CA GLU A 71 -38.28 -3.18 1.21
C GLU A 71 -37.80 -3.10 -0.26
N LEU A 72 -36.60 -2.58 -0.49
CA LEU A 72 -36.05 -2.34 -1.83
C LEU A 72 -34.88 -3.26 -2.18
N ASP A 73 -34.48 -4.16 -1.28
CA ASP A 73 -33.24 -4.96 -1.38
C ASP A 73 -33.16 -5.76 -2.70
N ASP A 74 -34.27 -6.36 -3.12
CA ASP A 74 -34.38 -7.15 -4.37
C ASP A 74 -34.55 -6.30 -5.64
N THR A 75 -34.66 -4.97 -5.52
CA THR A 75 -34.86 -4.08 -6.67
C THR A 75 -33.58 -4.02 -7.49
N VAL A 76 -33.67 -4.29 -8.79
CA VAL A 76 -32.53 -4.18 -9.70
C VAL A 76 -32.35 -2.72 -10.13
N ILE A 77 -31.15 -2.19 -9.90
CA ILE A 77 -30.74 -0.85 -10.31
C ILE A 77 -29.58 -0.92 -11.30
N GLU A 78 -29.46 0.10 -12.13
CA GLU A 78 -28.35 0.26 -13.06
C GLU A 78 -27.44 1.39 -12.55
N LEU A 79 -26.18 1.05 -12.27
CA LEU A 79 -25.20 1.97 -11.70
C LEU A 79 -23.96 2.08 -12.59
N GLU A 80 -23.47 3.31 -12.75
CA GLU A 80 -22.18 3.57 -13.39
C GLU A 80 -21.06 3.45 -12.36
N LEU A 81 -20.38 2.31 -12.32
CA LEU A 81 -19.28 2.07 -11.38
C LEU A 81 -17.94 2.35 -12.05
N ALA A 82 -16.97 2.86 -11.28
CA ALA A 82 -15.60 2.98 -11.75
C ALA A 82 -15.01 1.57 -11.90
N GLU A 83 -14.45 1.25 -13.07
CA GLU A 83 -13.66 0.04 -13.23
C GLU A 83 -12.18 0.33 -12.99
N PRO A 84 -11.48 -0.52 -12.22
CA PRO A 84 -10.02 -0.47 -12.20
C PRO A 84 -9.50 -0.69 -13.62
N ALA A 85 -8.59 0.17 -14.06
CA ALA A 85 -8.05 0.09 -15.42
C ALA A 85 -7.46 -1.31 -15.65
N PRO A 86 -7.83 -2.01 -16.75
CA PRO A 86 -7.21 -3.28 -17.06
C PRO A 86 -5.70 -3.06 -17.25
N GLN A 87 -4.89 -3.79 -16.48
CA GLN A 87 -3.46 -3.88 -16.68
C GLN A 87 -3.22 -4.64 -17.99
N MET A 88 -3.30 -3.92 -19.11
CA MET A 88 -3.00 -4.48 -20.43
C MET A 88 -1.49 -4.63 -20.56
N PRO A 89 -0.94 -5.85 -20.74
CA PRO A 89 0.44 -6.03 -21.15
C PRO A 89 0.55 -5.47 -22.57
N PHE A 90 1.26 -4.35 -22.74
CA PHE A 90 1.51 -3.80 -24.05
C PHE A 90 2.76 -4.48 -24.63
N GLU A 91 2.59 -5.53 -25.43
CA GLU A 91 3.67 -6.11 -26.21
C GLU A 91 3.92 -5.24 -27.45
N MET A 92 4.95 -4.38 -27.40
CA MET A 92 5.45 -3.67 -28.58
C MET A 92 6.23 -4.64 -29.49
N PRO A 93 5.82 -4.84 -30.75
CA PRO A 93 6.54 -5.70 -31.69
C PRO A 93 7.93 -5.12 -32.00
N GLY A 94 8.99 -5.85 -31.62
CA GLY A 94 10.35 -5.58 -32.08
C GLY A 94 11.36 -5.09 -31.03
N GLN A 95 11.01 -4.99 -29.75
CA GLN A 95 11.98 -4.58 -28.73
C GLN A 95 11.86 -5.41 -27.43
N PRO A 96 12.73 -6.40 -27.20
CA PRO A 96 12.75 -7.15 -25.95
C PRO A 96 13.50 -6.34 -24.88
N GLY A 97 12.83 -6.06 -23.75
CA GLY A 97 13.51 -5.69 -22.50
C GLY A 97 13.27 -4.29 -21.92
N MET A 98 12.32 -3.49 -22.41
CA MET A 98 11.88 -2.31 -21.65
C MET A 98 10.78 -2.68 -20.66
N GLY A 99 11.05 -2.42 -19.38
CA GLY A 99 10.23 -2.79 -18.25
C GLY A 99 8.82 -2.22 -18.26
N MET A 100 7.96 -2.91 -17.51
CA MET A 100 6.58 -2.59 -17.17
C MET A 100 6.43 -1.13 -16.68
N MET A 101 6.30 -0.17 -17.61
CA MET A 101 5.75 1.14 -17.26
C MET A 101 4.23 1.03 -17.32
N ASN A 102 3.59 1.30 -16.17
CA ASN A 102 2.15 1.35 -15.97
C ASN A 102 1.52 2.55 -16.72
N LEU A 103 1.65 2.58 -18.06
CA LEU A 103 1.04 3.60 -18.91
C LEU A 103 -0.50 3.59 -18.78
N GLY A 104 -1.09 2.44 -18.39
CA GLY A 104 -2.51 2.29 -18.10
C GLY A 104 -3.01 3.15 -16.93
N ASP A 105 -2.25 3.26 -15.85
CA ASP A 105 -2.63 4.08 -14.68
C ASP A 105 -2.49 5.57 -14.98
N LEU A 106 -1.47 5.96 -15.75
CA LEU A 106 -1.26 7.36 -16.15
C LEU A 106 -2.34 7.84 -17.14
N PHE A 107 -2.76 6.96 -18.07
CA PHE A 107 -3.81 7.26 -19.04
C PHE A 107 -5.22 7.22 -18.42
N GLY A 108 -5.46 6.29 -17.48
CA GLY A 108 -6.72 6.18 -16.75
C GLY A 108 -7.02 7.39 -15.85
N LYS A 109 -6.00 7.96 -15.18
CA LYS A 109 -6.15 9.18 -14.38
C LYS A 109 -6.36 10.45 -15.22
N ALA A 110 -5.77 10.53 -16.42
CA ALA A 110 -5.90 11.71 -17.29
C ALA A 110 -7.24 11.79 -18.06
N PHE A 111 -7.91 10.66 -18.32
CA PHE A 111 -9.17 10.58 -19.08
C PHE A 111 -10.41 10.28 -18.20
N GLY A 112 -10.29 10.42 -16.88
CA GLY A 112 -11.46 10.38 -15.98
C GLY A 112 -11.98 8.99 -15.63
N GLY A 113 -11.15 7.95 -15.74
CA GLY A 113 -11.52 6.57 -15.39
C GLY A 113 -12.58 5.95 -16.31
N ARG A 114 -12.43 4.67 -16.65
CA ARG A 114 -13.47 3.96 -17.40
C ARG A 114 -14.62 3.64 -16.44
N ARG A 115 -15.81 4.18 -16.71
CA ARG A 115 -17.04 3.81 -15.99
C ARG A 115 -17.84 2.82 -16.81
N THR A 116 -18.30 1.73 -16.18
CA THR A 116 -19.18 0.76 -16.82
C THR A 116 -20.52 0.72 -16.10
N ARG A 117 -21.59 0.57 -16.89
CA ARG A 117 -22.94 0.37 -16.36
C ARG A 117 -23.09 -1.09 -15.97
N LYS A 118 -23.36 -1.34 -14.69
CA LYS A 118 -23.66 -2.67 -14.16
C LYS A 118 -25.06 -2.68 -13.59
N LYS A 119 -25.78 -3.77 -13.86
CA LYS A 119 -27.08 -4.06 -13.27
C LYS A 119 -26.87 -4.99 -12.10
N LEU A 120 -27.38 -4.60 -10.94
CA LEU A 120 -27.20 -5.29 -9.67
C LEU A 120 -28.35 -4.93 -8.73
N THR A 121 -28.59 -5.77 -7.73
CA THR A 121 -29.64 -5.49 -6.74
C THR A 121 -29.23 -4.35 -5.80
N VAL A 122 -30.21 -3.70 -5.16
CA VAL A 122 -29.93 -2.68 -4.14
C VAL A 122 -29.04 -3.26 -3.03
N ALA A 123 -29.33 -4.47 -2.57
CA ALA A 123 -28.53 -5.14 -1.54
C ALA A 123 -27.06 -5.32 -1.95
N GLU A 124 -26.81 -5.83 -3.17
CA GLU A 124 -25.44 -6.00 -3.70
C GLU A 124 -24.74 -4.65 -3.98
N SER A 125 -25.51 -3.58 -4.22
CA SER A 125 -24.97 -2.26 -4.55
C SER A 125 -24.23 -1.60 -3.41
N TYR A 126 -24.67 -1.85 -2.17
CA TYR A 126 -24.26 -1.06 -1.03
C TYR A 126 -22.78 -1.17 -0.73
N GLU A 127 -22.24 -2.38 -0.70
CA GLU A 127 -20.82 -2.60 -0.41
C GLU A 127 -19.93 -1.89 -1.44
N VAL A 128 -20.29 -2.01 -2.72
CA VAL A 128 -19.55 -1.41 -3.83
C VAL A 128 -19.66 0.12 -3.82
N LEU A 129 -20.87 0.64 -3.61
CA LEU A 129 -21.12 2.07 -3.55
C LEU A 129 -20.45 2.72 -2.34
N ILE A 130 -20.49 2.10 -1.17
CA ILE A 130 -19.82 2.62 0.02
C ILE A 130 -18.31 2.72 -0.23
N SER A 131 -17.70 1.71 -0.85
CA SER A 131 -16.28 1.77 -1.21
C SER A 131 -15.99 2.89 -2.20
N ASP A 132 -16.79 3.03 -3.27
CA ASP A 132 -16.60 4.07 -4.30
C ASP A 132 -16.81 5.49 -3.73
N GLU A 133 -17.81 5.69 -2.87
CA GLU A 133 -18.03 6.98 -2.21
C GLU A 133 -16.97 7.28 -1.14
N ALA A 134 -16.48 6.28 -0.42
CA ALA A 134 -15.38 6.45 0.51
C ALA A 134 -14.12 6.93 -0.22
N ASP A 135 -13.80 6.32 -1.37
CA ASP A 135 -12.64 6.69 -2.17
C ASP A 135 -12.71 8.13 -2.71
N LYS A 136 -13.90 8.61 -3.08
CA LYS A 136 -14.09 10.01 -3.51
C LYS A 136 -13.93 11.02 -2.38
N LEU A 137 -14.19 10.60 -1.14
CA LEU A 137 -14.08 11.45 0.05
C LEU A 137 -12.63 11.53 0.57
N LEU A 138 -11.75 10.66 0.07
CA LEU A 138 -10.34 10.69 0.43
C LEU A 138 -9.56 11.70 -0.42
N ASP A 139 -8.70 12.44 0.25
CA ASP A 139 -7.69 13.29 -0.40
C ASP A 139 -6.38 12.49 -0.50
N ASP A 140 -5.99 12.13 -1.72
CA ASP A 140 -4.79 11.33 -1.99
C ASP A 140 -3.51 11.99 -1.45
N GLU A 141 -3.41 13.33 -1.42
CA GLU A 141 -2.24 14.01 -0.84
C GLU A 141 -2.24 13.94 0.69
N GLN A 142 -3.40 14.01 1.34
CA GLN A 142 -3.49 13.80 2.79
C GLN A 142 -3.17 12.37 3.18
N VAL A 143 -3.68 11.38 2.44
CA VAL A 143 -3.36 9.95 2.66
C VAL A 143 -1.85 9.74 2.57
N LYS A 144 -1.23 10.27 1.52
CA LYS A 144 0.22 10.19 1.30
C LYS A 144 1.01 10.86 2.42
N GLN A 145 0.64 12.07 2.81
CA GLN A 145 1.33 12.78 3.90
C GLN A 145 1.24 12.00 5.22
N ALA A 146 0.04 11.52 5.57
CA ALA A 146 -0.18 10.75 6.79
C ALA A 146 0.57 9.41 6.79
N ALA A 147 0.65 8.73 5.63
CA ALA A 147 1.40 7.47 5.51
C ALA A 147 2.91 7.69 5.67
N LEU A 148 3.46 8.74 5.04
CA LEU A 148 4.89 9.08 5.19
C LEU A 148 5.23 9.45 6.64
N GLU A 149 4.35 10.17 7.33
CA GLU A 149 4.50 10.46 8.76
C GLU A 149 4.45 9.17 9.59
N ALA A 150 3.50 8.28 9.31
CA ALA A 150 3.37 7.00 10.02
C ALA A 150 4.62 6.12 9.87
N VAL A 151 5.20 6.03 8.67
CA VAL A 151 6.45 5.29 8.44
C VAL A 151 7.60 5.89 9.23
N GLN A 152 7.76 7.22 9.20
CA GLN A 152 8.89 7.88 9.85
C GLN A 152 8.81 7.79 11.37
N GLU A 153 7.63 7.96 11.97
CA GLU A 153 7.48 8.03 13.44
C GLU A 153 7.17 6.67 14.09
N ASN A 154 6.50 5.76 13.37
CA ASN A 154 6.00 4.50 13.94
C ASN A 154 6.42 3.27 13.12
N GLY A 155 7.25 3.44 12.09
CA GLY A 155 7.70 2.35 11.25
C GLY A 155 8.49 1.30 12.03
N ILE A 156 8.20 0.03 11.76
CA ILE A 156 8.94 -1.11 12.33
C ILE A 156 9.46 -1.97 11.18
N VAL A 157 10.76 -2.25 11.20
CA VAL A 157 11.42 -3.16 10.27
C VAL A 157 11.92 -4.37 11.04
N PHE A 158 11.50 -5.56 10.62
CA PHE A 158 12.00 -6.83 11.15
C PHE A 158 13.00 -7.46 10.17
N LEU A 159 14.25 -7.60 10.62
CA LEU A 159 15.34 -8.23 9.89
C LEU A 159 15.56 -9.64 10.43
N ASP A 160 15.03 -10.64 9.76
CA ASP A 160 15.22 -12.04 10.16
C ASP A 160 16.57 -12.61 9.68
N GLU A 161 17.02 -13.67 10.34
CA GLU A 161 18.25 -14.41 10.02
C GLU A 161 19.51 -13.53 9.85
N ILE A 162 19.66 -12.48 10.67
CA ILE A 162 20.83 -11.59 10.64
C ILE A 162 22.15 -12.33 10.95
N ASP A 163 22.08 -13.47 11.62
CA ASP A 163 23.23 -14.34 11.89
C ASP A 163 23.82 -14.96 10.62
N LYS A 164 23.05 -15.03 9.52
CA LYS A 164 23.54 -15.55 8.22
C LYS A 164 24.47 -14.59 7.50
N ILE A 165 24.38 -13.29 7.80
CA ILE A 165 25.24 -12.25 7.20
C ILE A 165 26.47 -11.92 8.05
N CYS A 166 26.64 -12.57 9.21
CA CYS A 166 27.87 -12.51 9.99
C CYS A 166 29.04 -13.14 9.21
N ALA A 167 30.23 -12.54 9.31
CA ALA A 167 31.44 -13.08 8.69
C ALA A 167 31.90 -14.33 9.46
N ARG A 168 32.31 -15.39 8.75
CA ARG A 168 32.93 -16.55 9.41
C ARG A 168 34.44 -16.33 9.43
N ALA A 169 35.04 -16.31 10.62
CA ALA A 169 36.47 -16.02 10.81
C ALA A 169 37.46 -16.91 10.02
N GLU A 170 37.01 -18.03 9.43
CA GLU A 170 37.88 -19.05 8.84
C GLU A 170 37.80 -19.20 7.31
N THR A 171 36.92 -18.50 6.56
CA THR A 171 36.67 -18.81 5.13
C THR A 171 36.73 -17.61 4.18
N ARG A 172 37.96 -17.14 3.89
CA ARG A 172 38.34 -15.97 3.06
C ARG A 172 37.72 -15.76 1.65
N GLY A 173 36.81 -16.62 1.17
CA GLY A 173 36.30 -16.56 -0.21
C GLY A 173 34.86 -16.04 -0.38
N ALA A 174 33.98 -16.29 0.60
CA ALA A 174 32.54 -15.96 0.51
C ALA A 174 32.11 -14.79 1.42
N ASP A 175 33.04 -14.24 2.20
CA ASP A 175 32.73 -13.26 3.26
C ASP A 175 32.44 -11.84 2.75
N VAL A 176 33.04 -11.44 1.61
CA VAL A 176 32.89 -10.06 1.07
C VAL A 176 31.43 -9.71 0.77
N SER A 177 30.65 -10.68 0.29
CA SER A 177 29.22 -10.46 -0.02
C SER A 177 28.34 -10.36 1.22
N ARG A 178 28.75 -10.96 2.35
CA ARG A 178 27.94 -10.97 3.59
C ARG A 178 28.18 -9.72 4.41
N GLU A 179 29.44 -9.31 4.52
CA GLU A 179 29.81 -8.04 5.12
C GLU A 179 29.25 -6.86 4.30
N GLY A 180 29.24 -6.96 2.97
CA GLY A 180 28.62 -5.96 2.09
C GLY A 180 27.17 -5.66 2.46
N VAL A 181 26.36 -6.69 2.72
CA VAL A 181 24.95 -6.51 3.14
C VAL A 181 24.85 -5.77 4.47
N GLN A 182 25.75 -6.05 5.43
CA GLN A 182 25.77 -5.30 6.69
C GLN A 182 26.11 -3.82 6.44
N ARG A 183 27.09 -3.53 5.59
CA ARG A 183 27.48 -2.16 5.23
C ARG A 183 26.36 -1.40 4.53
N ASP A 184 25.62 -2.08 3.67
CA ASP A 184 24.48 -1.50 2.97
C ASP A 184 23.31 -1.22 3.94
N LEU A 185 23.08 -2.08 4.92
CA LEU A 185 22.04 -1.87 5.95
C LEU A 185 22.37 -0.74 6.93
N LEU A 186 23.65 -0.41 7.14
CA LEU A 186 24.06 0.61 8.11
C LEU A 186 23.37 1.97 7.89
N PRO A 187 23.43 2.60 6.69
CA PRO A 187 22.72 3.86 6.43
C PRO A 187 21.25 3.87 6.84
N LEU A 188 20.53 2.75 6.63
CA LEU A 188 19.10 2.66 7.00
C LEU A 188 18.91 2.71 8.51
N ILE A 189 19.76 2.01 9.26
CA ILE A 189 19.67 1.92 10.73
C ILE A 189 20.26 3.17 11.41
N GLU A 190 21.27 3.81 10.80
CA GLU A 190 21.88 5.03 11.33
C GLU A 190 21.03 6.28 11.11
N GLY A 191 20.17 6.26 10.10
CA GLY A 191 19.37 7.40 9.66
C GLY A 191 19.83 7.88 8.28
N THR A 192 19.00 7.67 7.27
CA THR A 192 19.19 8.19 5.92
C THR A 192 17.86 8.62 5.32
N THR A 193 17.91 9.29 4.17
CA THR A 193 16.71 9.60 3.38
C THR A 193 16.62 8.66 2.20
N VAL A 194 15.57 7.83 2.17
CA VAL A 194 15.28 6.93 1.07
C VAL A 194 14.23 7.56 0.15
N SER A 195 14.49 7.53 -1.16
CA SER A 195 13.51 7.99 -2.15
C SER A 195 12.48 6.88 -2.45
N THR A 196 11.20 7.22 -2.32
CA THR A 196 10.08 6.33 -2.66
C THR A 196 9.20 6.97 -3.74
N LYS A 197 8.31 6.19 -4.36
CA LYS A 197 7.33 6.71 -5.32
C LYS A 197 6.31 7.69 -4.70
N TYR A 198 6.22 7.75 -3.38
CA TYR A 198 5.35 8.65 -2.63
C TYR A 198 6.08 9.89 -2.10
N GLY A 199 7.42 9.90 -2.15
CA GLY A 199 8.23 10.98 -1.61
C GLY A 199 9.43 10.46 -0.81
N PRO A 200 10.27 11.38 -0.30
CA PRO A 200 11.39 11.02 0.55
C PRO A 200 10.92 10.55 1.93
N VAL A 201 11.56 9.51 2.46
CA VAL A 201 11.32 8.96 3.80
C VAL A 201 12.62 9.00 4.59
N LYS A 202 12.59 9.59 5.79
CA LYS A 202 13.71 9.56 6.73
C LYS A 202 13.63 8.33 7.64
N THR A 203 14.74 7.64 7.85
CA THR A 203 14.75 6.39 8.62
C THR A 203 15.14 6.57 10.10
N ASP A 204 15.42 7.81 10.53
CA ASP A 204 15.96 8.17 11.86
C ASP A 204 15.16 7.60 13.04
N HIS A 205 13.85 7.46 12.90
CA HIS A 205 12.94 7.02 13.97
C HIS A 205 12.26 5.67 13.68
N ILE A 206 12.70 4.97 12.64
CA ILE A 206 12.22 3.61 12.34
C ILE A 206 12.84 2.64 13.35
N LEU A 207 12.01 1.81 13.98
CA LEU A 207 12.45 0.77 14.88
C LEU A 207 12.93 -0.46 14.07
N PHE A 208 14.20 -0.80 14.19
CA PHE A 208 14.74 -2.03 13.63
C PHE A 208 14.81 -3.15 14.68
N ILE A 209 14.23 -4.29 14.36
CA ILE A 209 14.27 -5.51 15.18
C ILE A 209 15.01 -6.57 14.36
N ALA A 210 16.15 -7.04 14.85
CA ALA A 210 16.93 -8.08 14.20
C ALA A 210 16.80 -9.41 14.94
N SER A 211 16.62 -10.49 14.20
CA SER A 211 16.47 -11.87 14.70
C SER A 211 17.54 -12.77 14.08
N GLY A 212 17.95 -13.79 14.82
CA GLY A 212 18.89 -14.81 14.35
C GLY A 212 19.03 -15.94 15.36
N ALA A 213 19.29 -17.16 14.88
CA ALA A 213 19.48 -18.32 15.76
C ALA A 213 20.86 -18.33 16.43
N PHE A 214 21.88 -17.74 15.77
CA PHE A 214 23.25 -17.62 16.28
C PHE A 214 23.89 -18.96 16.68
N HIS A 215 23.56 -20.05 15.98
CA HIS A 215 24.15 -21.38 16.23
C HIS A 215 25.61 -21.48 15.76
N ILE A 216 25.96 -20.74 14.71
CA ILE A 216 27.22 -20.83 13.96
C ILE A 216 27.97 -19.50 13.89
N ALA A 217 27.39 -18.45 14.47
CA ALA A 217 27.91 -17.09 14.54
C ALA A 217 27.48 -16.51 15.89
N LYS A 218 28.19 -15.50 16.37
CA LYS A 218 27.85 -14.77 17.58
C LYS A 218 27.46 -13.34 17.21
N PRO A 219 26.67 -12.64 18.05
CA PRO A 219 26.41 -11.21 17.83
C PRO A 219 27.69 -10.34 17.76
N SER A 220 28.79 -10.79 18.36
CA SER A 220 30.11 -10.16 18.25
C SER A 220 30.73 -10.22 16.86
N ASP A 221 30.22 -11.09 15.98
CA ASP A 221 30.74 -11.33 14.63
C ASP A 221 30.07 -10.40 13.60
N LEU A 222 29.10 -9.56 14.02
CA LEU A 222 28.59 -8.43 13.26
C LEU A 222 29.61 -7.30 13.21
N LEU A 223 29.49 -6.40 12.22
CA LEU A 223 30.30 -5.19 12.16
C LEU A 223 30.15 -4.36 13.45
N PRO A 224 31.24 -3.80 14.00
CA PRO A 224 31.19 -2.99 15.23
C PRO A 224 30.15 -1.86 15.19
N GLU A 225 29.99 -1.23 14.03
CA GLU A 225 29.03 -0.16 13.78
C GLU A 225 27.59 -0.67 13.97
N LEU A 226 27.27 -1.84 13.42
CA LEU A 226 25.96 -2.45 13.51
C LEU A 226 25.64 -2.92 14.93
N GLN A 227 26.63 -3.45 15.64
CA GLN A 227 26.51 -3.79 17.05
C GLN A 227 26.16 -2.57 17.91
N GLY A 228 26.74 -1.41 17.62
CA GLY A 228 26.45 -0.16 18.33
C GLY A 228 25.02 0.34 18.13
N ARG A 229 24.39 -0.01 16.99
CA ARG A 229 23.00 0.33 16.67
C ARG A 229 21.97 -0.71 17.12
N LEU A 230 22.42 -1.86 17.61
CA LEU A 230 21.59 -2.91 18.20
C LEU A 230 21.92 -3.09 19.70
N PRO A 231 21.66 -2.07 20.55
CA PRO A 231 22.07 -2.08 21.95
C PRO A 231 21.24 -3.01 22.84
N ILE A 232 19.96 -3.21 22.50
CA ILE A 232 19.05 -4.09 23.26
C ILE A 232 19.21 -5.51 22.72
N ARG A 233 19.51 -6.45 23.63
CA ARG A 233 19.65 -7.89 23.33
C ARG A 233 18.78 -8.66 24.31
N VAL A 234 18.04 -9.65 23.82
CA VAL A 234 17.09 -10.48 24.58
C VAL A 234 17.48 -11.94 24.45
#